data_AF-A0A380E439-F1
#
_entry.id   AF-A0A380E439-F1
#
_cell.length_a   1.000
_cell.length_b   1.000
_cell.length_c   1.000
_cell.angle_alpha   90.00
_cell.angle_beta   90.00
_cell.angle_gamma   90.00
#
_symmetry.space_group_name_H-M   'P 1'
#
loop_
_entity.id
_entity.type
_entity.pdbx_description
1 polymer ?
#
loop_
_entity_poly.entity_id
_entity_poly.type
_entity_poly.pdbx_seq_one_letter_code
_entity_poly.pdbx_strand_id
1 'polypeptide(L)' 'MTHMHFDHAAGLTDQAGHAIFENAIHVVQQDEWHEFIAPNIRSKSTYWDKNKGDYSKQVDFIRKTF' A
#
# COMPACT_ATOMS: atom_id res chain seq x y z
N MET A 1 2.51 -5.33 -5.98
CA MET A 1 2.84 -3.91 -6.17
C MET A 1 4.34 -3.75 -6.37
N THR A 2 4.79 -2.93 -7.31
CA THR A 2 6.22 -2.60 -7.46
C THR A 2 6.70 -1.75 -6.29
N HIS A 3 5.88 -0.78 -5.86
CA HIS A 3 5.99 0.04 -4.66
C HIS A 3 4.63 0.75 -4.39
N MET A 4 4.52 1.55 -3.31
CA MET A 4 3.27 2.08 -2.74
C MET A 4 3.13 3.61 -2.85
N HIS A 5 3.92 4.26 -3.71
CA HIS A 5 3.74 5.69 -3.99
C HIS A 5 2.37 6.00 -4.61
N PHE A 6 1.93 7.25 -4.48
CA PHE A 6 0.60 7.67 -4.89
C PHE A 6 0.26 7.40 -6.36
N ASP A 7 1.21 7.54 -7.27
CA ASP A 7 1.07 7.30 -8.71
C ASP A 7 0.87 5.81 -9.06
N HIS A 8 1.09 4.91 -8.09
CA HIS A 8 0.88 3.47 -8.22
C HIS A 8 -0.26 2.95 -7.33
N ALA A 9 -0.47 3.56 -6.15
CA ALA A 9 -1.37 3.04 -5.11
C ALA A 9 -2.70 3.80 -5.00
N ALA A 10 -2.85 4.98 -5.63
CA ALA A 10 -4.08 5.78 -5.50
C ALA A 10 -5.34 5.09 -6.05
N GLY A 11 -5.18 4.11 -6.95
CA GLY A 11 -6.30 3.33 -7.51
C GLY A 11 -6.69 2.09 -6.68
N LEU A 12 -6.07 1.85 -5.52
CA LEU A 12 -6.39 0.68 -4.68
C LEU A 12 -7.72 0.84 -3.94
N THR A 13 -8.14 2.08 -3.69
CA THR A 13 -9.34 2.38 -2.92
C THR A 13 -10.20 3.44 -3.60
N ASP A 14 -11.49 3.44 -3.28
CA ASP A 14 -12.37 4.57 -3.54
C ASP A 14 -12.09 5.73 -2.55
N GLN A 15 -12.89 6.79 -2.62
CA GLN A 15 -12.76 7.97 -1.75
C GLN A 15 -13.12 7.69 -0.28
N ALA A 16 -13.84 6.61 0.01
CA ALA A 16 -14.22 6.19 1.36
C ALA A 16 -13.21 5.18 1.95
N GLY A 17 -12.22 4.73 1.18
CA GLY A 17 -11.25 3.73 1.59
C GLY A 17 -11.69 2.28 1.33
N HIS A 18 -12.81 2.07 0.62
CA HIS A 18 -13.21 0.72 0.21
C HIS A 18 -12.28 0.23 -0.88
N ALA A 19 -11.94 -1.06 -0.85
CA ALA A 19 -11.07 -1.68 -1.84
C ALA A 19 -11.75 -1.71 -3.21
N ILE A 20 -11.08 -1.24 -4.26
CA ILE A 20 -11.57 -1.40 -5.63
C ILE A 20 -11.52 -2.87 -6.08
N PHE A 21 -10.59 -3.64 -5.52
CA PHE A 21 -10.36 -5.05 -5.84
C PHE A 21 -10.64 -5.94 -4.63
N GLU A 22 -11.90 -6.00 -4.20
CA GLU A 22 -12.32 -6.61 -2.93
C GLU A 22 -11.90 -8.07 -2.71
N ASN A 23 -11.77 -8.84 -3.79
CA ASN A 23 -11.44 -10.28 -3.74
C ASN A 23 -9.96 -10.58 -4.09
N ALA A 24 -9.13 -9.55 -4.27
CA ALA A 24 -7.74 -9.72 -4.69
C ALA A 24 -6.79 -9.85 -3.48
N ILE A 25 -5.77 -10.69 -3.64
CA ILE A 25 -4.61 -10.70 -2.74
C ILE A 25 -3.63 -9.63 -3.23
N HIS A 26 -3.33 -8.67 -2.37
CA HIS A 26 -2.40 -7.57 -2.64
C HIS A 26 -0.99 -7.97 -2.19
N VAL A 27 -0.17 -8.38 -3.15
CA VAL A 27 1.22 -8.79 -2.85
C VAL A 27 2.13 -7.57 -2.81
N VAL A 28 2.80 -7.33 -1.68
CA VAL A 28 3.71 -6.17 -1.47
C VAL A 28 4.99 -6.64 -0.81
N GLN A 29 6.11 -5.95 -1.04
CA GLN A 29 7.33 -6.22 -0.28
C GLN A 29 7.16 -5.75 1.17
N GLN A 30 7.69 -6.52 2.14
CA GLN A 30 7.44 -6.25 3.56
C GLN A 30 7.92 -4.86 4.04
N ASP A 31 9.14 -4.44 3.68
CA ASP A 31 9.70 -3.15 4.13
C ASP A 31 9.00 -1.97 3.45
N GLU A 32 8.63 -2.13 2.18
CA GLU A 32 7.81 -1.17 1.42
C GLU A 32 6.47 -0.91 2.13
N TRP A 33 5.81 -1.97 2.61
CA TRP A 33 4.59 -1.82 3.39
C TRP A 33 4.84 -1.08 4.71
N HIS A 34 5.92 -1.41 5.42
CA HIS A 34 6.28 -0.73 6.67
C HIS A 34 6.53 0.78 6.46
N GLU A 35 7.23 1.16 5.39
CA GLU A 35 7.46 2.57 5.07
C GLU A 35 6.18 3.27 4.62
N PHE A 36 5.32 2.58 3.85
CA PHE A 36 4.02 3.12 3.45
C PHE A 36 3.12 3.45 4.65
N ILE A 37 3.08 2.59 5.68
CA ILE A 37 2.24 2.83 6.86
C ILE A 37 2.88 3.81 7.86
N ALA A 38 4.21 3.91 7.88
CA ALA A 38 4.99 4.77 8.77
C ALA A 38 6.04 5.59 8.00
N PRO A 39 5.62 6.53 7.13
CA PRO A 39 6.54 7.26 6.28
C PRO A 39 7.38 8.27 7.08
N ASN A 40 8.63 8.46 6.65
CA ASN A 40 9.49 9.52 7.18
C ASN A 40 9.17 10.88 6.53
N ILE A 41 9.86 11.95 6.94
CA ILE A 41 9.60 13.31 6.45
C ILE A 41 9.70 13.46 4.93
N ARG A 42 10.53 12.66 4.26
CA ARG A 42 10.70 12.68 2.80
C ARG A 42 9.62 11.83 2.13
N SER A 43 9.43 10.60 2.59
CA SER A 43 8.53 9.65 1.95
C SER A 43 7.04 9.94 2.20
N LYS A 44 6.72 10.78 3.19
CA LYS A 44 5.37 11.33 3.41
C LYS A 44 4.80 12.08 2.20
N SER A 45 5.66 12.59 1.32
CA SER A 45 5.24 13.26 0.09
C SER A 45 4.55 12.32 -0.92
N THR A 46 4.84 11.02 -0.87
CA THR A 46 4.35 10.02 -1.84
C THR A 46 3.56 8.87 -1.20
N TYR A 47 3.81 8.55 0.08
CA TYR A 47 2.99 7.62 0.85
C TYR A 47 1.87 8.37 1.56
N TRP A 48 0.67 8.32 0.98
CA TRP A 48 -0.48 9.07 1.47
C TRP A 48 -1.41 8.21 2.31
N ASP A 49 -1.80 8.72 3.49
CA ASP A 49 -2.74 8.03 4.38
C ASP A 49 -4.10 7.74 3.71
N LYS A 50 -4.56 8.60 2.81
CA LYS A 50 -5.81 8.40 2.05
C LYS A 50 -5.79 7.20 1.10
N ASN A 51 -4.61 6.66 0.79
CA ASN A 51 -4.48 5.45 -0.02
C ASN A 51 -4.56 4.18 0.83
N LYS A 52 -4.69 4.28 2.16
CA LYS A 52 -4.95 3.13 3.05
C LYS A 52 -6.43 2.76 2.97
N GLY A 53 -6.74 1.47 3.02
CA GLY A 53 -8.12 1.01 2.99
C GLY A 53 -8.28 -0.49 3.13
N ASP A 54 -9.47 -0.98 2.77
CA ASP A 54 -9.93 -2.35 3.04
C ASP A 54 -9.06 -3.44 2.40
N TYR A 55 -8.34 -3.12 1.34
CA TYR A 55 -7.41 -4.04 0.68
C TYR A 55 -6.33 -4.56 1.64
N SER A 56 -6.03 -3.79 2.71
CA SER A 56 -5.11 -4.19 3.79
C SER A 56 -5.50 -5.50 4.50
N LYS A 57 -6.78 -5.89 4.42
CA LYS A 57 -7.28 -7.17 4.98
C LYS A 57 -6.74 -8.39 4.23
N GLN A 58 -6.26 -8.21 2.99
CA GLN A 58 -5.79 -9.28 2.11
C GLN A 58 -4.42 -8.90 1.50
N VAL A 59 -3.44 -8.62 2.36
CA VAL A 59 -2.06 -8.31 1.94
C VAL A 59 -1.14 -9.47 2.25
N ASP A 60 -0.43 -9.93 1.22
CA ASP A 60 0.64 -10.91 1.34
C ASP A 60 2.00 -10.24 1.18
N PHE A 61 2.96 -10.66 2.01
CA PHE A 61 4.29 -10.07 2.03
C PHE A 61 5.34 -10.96 1.37
N ILE A 62 6.03 -10.40 0.38
CA ILE A 62 7.29 -10.98 -0.11
C ILE A 62 8.45 -10.37 0.70
N ARG A 63 9.34 -11.24 1.18
CA ARG A 63 10.54 -10.85 1.93
C ARG A 63 11.75 -10.83 1.01
N LYS A 64 12.71 -9.95 1.30
CA LYS A 64 14.05 -10.03 0.70
C LYS A 64 14.75 -11.25 1.30
N THR A 65 15.18 -12.17 0.46
CA THR A 65 16.14 -13.22 0.82
C THR A 65 17.54 -12.68 0.63
N PHE A 66 18.36 -12.82 1.67
CA PHE A 66 19.80 -12.50 1.65
C PHE A 66 20.60 -13.70 1.16
#